data_AF-H8ZCL9-F1
#
_entry.id   AF-H8ZCL9-F1
#
_cell.length_a   1.000
_cell.length_b   1.000
_cell.length_c   1.000
_cell.angle_alpha   90.00
_cell.angle_beta   90.00
_cell.angle_gamma   90.00
#
_symmetry.space_group_name_H-M   'P 1'
#
loop_
_entity.id
_entity.type
_entity.pdbx_description
1 polymer ?
#
loop_
_entity_poly.entity_id
_entity_poly.type
_entity_poly.pdbx_seq_one_letter_code
_entity_poly.pdbx_strand_id
1 'polypeptide(L)'
;MENTCFRDSLWLQENILTKDTVTEYFSYSQFYDKNCNNEVLKMQNIHQSAQDLETFLSKMCGVQYTITYALEPALFIIKKCERLSPEKVRVIDYFYVMNGTVYQAPTEKEVFSTRYTNILFSMFSSLENMPFLVRAPSAQTEKRKGVSIGRMSGLFNAYAADYMENKQP
;
A
#
# COMPACT_ATOMS: atom_id res chain seq x y z
N MET A 1 0.48 7.19 3.75
CA MET A 1 0.74 6.88 2.32
C MET A 1 0.12 8.00 1.52
N GLU A 2 0.96 8.86 0.97
CA GLU A 2 0.50 9.86 0.00
C GLU A 2 0.12 9.11 -1.28
N ASN A 3 -1.16 8.70 -1.38
CA ASN A 3 -1.76 8.26 -2.63
C ASN A 3 -1.96 9.49 -3.52
N THR A 4 -0.85 10.13 -3.90
CA THR A 4 -0.88 11.14 -4.93
C THR A 4 -1.17 10.40 -6.23
N CYS A 5 -2.28 10.75 -6.87
CA CYS A 5 -2.60 10.31 -8.21
C CYS A 5 -2.47 11.51 -9.13
N PHE A 6 -2.15 11.28 -10.39
CA PHE A 6 -2.07 12.35 -11.38
C PHE A 6 -3.21 12.22 -12.38
N ARG A 7 -3.86 13.34 -12.69
CA ARG A 7 -4.85 13.42 -13.75
C ARG A 7 -4.86 14.83 -14.33
N ASP A 8 -4.77 14.93 -15.65
CA ASP A 8 -4.95 16.17 -16.37
C ASP A 8 -6.23 16.08 -17.23
N SER A 9 -7.28 16.73 -16.76
CA SER A 9 -8.57 16.75 -17.44
C SER A 9 -8.56 17.58 -18.72
N LEU A 10 -7.69 18.58 -18.84
CA LEU A 10 -7.62 19.44 -20.03
C LEU A 10 -7.02 18.65 -21.18
N TRP A 11 -5.89 17.98 -20.94
CA TRP A 11 -5.26 17.14 -21.96
C TRP A 11 -6.20 16.03 -22.45
N LEU A 12 -6.95 15.39 -21.55
CA LEU A 12 -7.91 14.33 -21.87
C LEU A 12 -9.15 14.81 -22.64
N GLN A 13 -9.45 16.12 -22.65
CA GLN A 13 -10.52 16.68 -23.48
C GLN A 13 -10.08 16.85 -24.93
N GLU A 14 -8.81 17.17 -25.14
CA GLU A 14 -8.24 17.45 -26.47
C GLU A 14 -7.68 16.18 -27.15
N ASN A 15 -7.24 15.20 -26.36
CA ASN A 15 -6.55 14.01 -26.85
C ASN A 15 -7.17 12.71 -26.32
N ILE A 16 -7.18 11.68 -27.18
CA ILE A 16 -7.62 10.33 -26.82
C ILE A 16 -6.41 9.55 -26.28
N LEU A 17 -6.62 8.80 -25.20
CA LEU A 17 -5.62 7.86 -24.69
C LEU A 17 -5.54 6.62 -25.58
N THR A 18 -4.43 6.50 -26.28
CA THR A 18 -4.03 5.34 -27.07
C THR A 18 -2.64 4.89 -26.64
N LYS A 19 -2.17 3.74 -27.15
CA LYS A 19 -0.82 3.25 -26.90
C LYS A 19 0.26 4.24 -27.32
N ASP A 20 0.01 5.05 -28.34
CA ASP A 20 0.97 6.05 -28.83
C ASP A 20 0.96 7.33 -27.97
N THR A 21 -0.22 7.79 -27.53
CA THR A 21 -0.35 9.05 -26.78
C THR A 21 -0.16 8.89 -25.26
N VAL A 22 -0.36 7.68 -24.70
CA VAL A 22 -0.31 7.47 -23.25
C VAL A 22 1.07 7.78 -22.65
N THR A 23 2.14 7.53 -23.39
CA THR A 23 3.51 7.85 -22.93
C THR A 23 3.69 9.37 -22.82
N GLU A 24 3.14 10.13 -23.76
CA GLU A 24 3.13 11.59 -23.70
C GLU A 24 2.29 12.10 -22.54
N TYR A 25 1.08 11.57 -22.35
CA TYR A 25 0.23 11.91 -21.22
C TYR A 25 0.93 11.65 -19.87
N PHE A 26 1.58 10.49 -19.75
CA PHE A 26 2.33 10.12 -18.56
C PHE A 26 3.52 11.07 -18.30
N SER A 27 4.09 11.69 -19.34
CA SER A 27 5.21 12.63 -19.21
C SER A 27 4.88 13.93 -18.46
N TYR A 28 3.60 14.26 -18.32
CA TYR A 28 3.11 15.38 -17.51
C TYR A 28 2.96 15.02 -16.02
N SER A 29 2.98 13.74 -15.68
CA SER A 29 2.84 13.30 -14.29
C SER A 29 4.12 13.57 -13.49
N GLN A 30 3.96 13.77 -12.17
CA GLN A 30 5.07 13.87 -11.22
C GLN A 30 5.95 12.60 -11.14
N PHE A 31 5.46 11.47 -11.67
CA PHE A 31 6.16 10.18 -11.67
C PHE A 31 7.16 10.04 -12.81
N TYR A 32 7.11 10.94 -13.79
CA TYR A 32 7.96 10.91 -14.95
C TYR A 32 9.27 11.65 -14.71
N ASP A 33 10.37 10.95 -14.89
CA ASP A 33 11.72 11.50 -14.80
C ASP A 33 12.10 12.20 -16.11
N LYS A 34 12.39 13.51 -16.06
CA LYS A 34 12.82 14.30 -17.22
C LYS A 34 14.20 13.93 -17.76
N ASN A 35 15.00 13.19 -17.00
CA ASN A 35 16.31 12.70 -17.42
C ASN A 35 16.23 11.31 -18.09
N CYS A 36 15.04 10.74 -18.27
CA CYS A 36 14.89 9.42 -18.87
C CYS A 36 15.13 9.42 -20.39
N ASN A 37 15.43 8.25 -20.94
CA ASN A 37 15.67 8.07 -22.37
C ASN A 37 14.44 8.41 -23.22
N ASN A 38 13.23 8.24 -22.69
CA ASN A 38 12.00 8.65 -23.38
C ASN A 38 11.97 10.15 -23.65
N GLU A 39 12.47 10.98 -22.73
CA GLU A 39 12.50 12.43 -22.93
C GLU A 39 13.50 12.81 -24.02
N VAL A 40 14.66 12.14 -24.07
CA VAL A 40 15.64 12.32 -25.13
C VAL A 40 15.05 11.98 -26.49
N LEU A 41 14.34 10.85 -26.60
CA LEU A 41 13.67 10.44 -27.84
C LEU A 41 12.49 11.35 -28.19
N LYS A 42 11.79 11.88 -27.18
CA LYS A 42 10.73 12.88 -27.35
C LYS A 42 11.28 14.15 -28.00
N MET A 43 12.37 14.68 -27.47
CA MET A 43 13.06 15.88 -27.99
C MET A 43 13.63 15.67 -29.40
N GLN A 44 13.98 14.43 -29.76
CA GLN A 44 14.44 14.08 -31.11
C GLN A 44 13.29 13.84 -32.11
N ASN A 45 12.03 13.97 -31.70
CA ASN A 45 10.84 13.62 -32.49
C ASN A 45 10.76 12.15 -32.93
N ILE A 46 11.40 11.24 -32.19
CA ILE A 46 11.44 9.78 -32.45
C ILE A 46 10.50 9.05 -31.47
N HIS A 47 9.26 9.54 -31.31
CA HIS A 47 8.26 8.99 -30.38
C HIS A 47 6.87 8.85 -31.02
N GLN A 48 6.79 8.92 -32.35
CA GLN A 48 5.52 8.95 -33.09
C GLN A 48 4.75 7.63 -33.03
N SER A 49 5.44 6.51 -32.92
CA SER A 49 4.82 5.20 -32.71
C SER A 49 5.44 4.49 -31.52
N ALA A 50 4.62 3.77 -30.76
CA ALA A 50 5.09 2.97 -29.64
C ALA A 50 6.10 1.89 -30.07
N GLN A 51 5.99 1.39 -31.30
CA GLN A 51 6.87 0.34 -31.83
C GLN A 51 8.26 0.86 -32.18
N ASP A 52 8.34 2.06 -32.76
CA ASP A 52 9.62 2.72 -33.02
C ASP A 52 10.31 3.04 -31.68
N LEU A 53 9.55 3.58 -30.73
CA LEU A 53 10.07 3.93 -29.41
C LEU A 53 10.77 2.75 -28.72
N GLU A 54 10.14 1.57 -28.69
CA GLU A 54 10.76 0.37 -28.09
C GLU A 54 12.06 -0.05 -28.79
N THR A 55 12.11 0.09 -30.12
CA THR A 55 13.29 -0.25 -30.91
C THR A 55 14.47 0.66 -30.56
N PHE A 56 14.24 1.97 -30.40
CA PHE A 56 15.30 2.91 -30.01
C PHE A 56 15.70 2.77 -28.55
N LEU A 57 14.74 2.59 -27.63
CA LEU A 57 15.01 2.35 -26.22
C LEU A 57 15.85 1.10 -25.99
N SER A 58 15.71 0.06 -26.81
CA SER A 58 16.54 -1.14 -26.72
C SER A 58 18.04 -0.88 -26.92
N LYS A 59 18.39 0.19 -27.65
CA LYS A 59 19.77 0.57 -27.99
C LYS A 59 20.39 1.53 -26.98
N MET A 60 19.61 2.09 -26.05
CA MET A 60 20.06 3.09 -25.08
C MET A 60 20.13 2.50 -23.67
N CYS A 61 21.18 2.81 -22.91
CA CYS A 61 21.25 2.47 -21.49
C CYS A 61 20.71 3.62 -20.63
N GLY A 62 20.14 3.32 -19.47
CA GLY A 62 19.54 4.30 -18.56
C GLY A 62 18.08 4.03 -18.20
N VAL A 63 17.45 5.01 -17.55
CA VAL A 63 16.05 4.94 -17.14
C VAL A 63 15.13 5.09 -18.35
N GLN A 64 14.15 4.22 -18.46
CA GLN A 64 13.17 4.20 -19.53
C GLN A 64 11.80 3.73 -19.04
N TYR A 65 10.77 4.20 -19.73
CA TYR A 65 9.37 3.84 -19.52
C TYR A 65 8.87 3.07 -20.75
N THR A 66 8.28 1.90 -20.51
CA THR A 66 7.73 1.03 -21.57
C THR A 66 6.32 0.59 -21.21
N ILE A 67 5.46 0.43 -22.21
CA ILE A 67 4.07 0.01 -22.03
C ILE A 67 4.05 -1.52 -22.00
N THR A 68 3.73 -2.09 -20.85
CA THR A 68 3.66 -3.56 -20.68
C THR A 68 2.29 -4.11 -21.11
N TYR A 69 1.23 -3.34 -20.87
CA TYR A 69 -0.14 -3.74 -21.20
C TYR A 69 -0.96 -2.51 -21.60
N ALA A 70 -1.83 -2.69 -22.59
CA ALA A 70 -2.71 -1.63 -23.10
C ALA A 70 -4.11 -2.21 -23.38
N LEU A 71 -5.12 -1.61 -22.75
CA LEU A 71 -6.54 -1.79 -23.01
C LEU A 71 -7.12 -0.40 -23.25
N GLU A 72 -7.15 0.02 -24.50
CA GLU A 72 -7.52 1.38 -24.88
C GLU A 72 -9.02 1.64 -24.74
N PRO A 73 -9.46 2.80 -24.20
CA PRO A 73 -8.73 3.82 -23.44
C PRO A 73 -8.76 3.58 -21.91
N ALA A 74 -9.23 2.41 -21.47
CA ALA A 74 -9.59 2.15 -20.07
C ALA A 74 -8.38 1.94 -19.15
N LEU A 75 -7.38 1.17 -19.58
CA LEU A 75 -6.28 0.75 -18.71
C LEU A 75 -4.96 0.65 -19.48
N PHE A 76 -3.92 1.27 -18.95
CA PHE A 76 -2.54 1.06 -19.41
C PHE A 76 -1.63 0.74 -18.23
N ILE A 77 -0.66 -0.14 -18.45
CA ILE A 77 0.38 -0.46 -17.47
C ILE A 77 1.71 0.00 -18.04
N ILE A 78 2.30 1.00 -17.40
CA ILE A 78 3.62 1.54 -17.72
C ILE A 78 4.62 0.96 -16.73
N LYS A 79 5.74 0.48 -17.23
CA LYS A 79 6.83 -0.08 -16.46
C LYS A 79 8.02 0.87 -16.53
N LYS A 80 8.50 1.32 -15.37
CA LYS A 80 9.78 2.00 -15.23
C LYS A 80 10.86 0.96 -15.04
N CYS A 81 11.85 1.02 -15.92
CA CYS A 81 13.00 0.14 -15.84
C CYS A 81 14.28 0.91 -16.15
N GLU A 82 15.38 0.41 -15.62
CA GLU A 82 16.71 0.92 -15.90
C GLU A 82 17.51 -0.15 -16.62
N ARG A 83 17.93 0.19 -17.83
CA ARG A 83 18.77 -0.67 -18.64
C ARG A 83 20.24 -0.42 -18.30
N LEU A 84 20.89 -1.43 -17.73
CA LEU A 84 22.33 -1.38 -17.40
C LEU A 84 23.19 -1.82 -18.58
N SER A 85 22.66 -2.70 -19.44
CA SER A 85 23.29 -3.17 -20.68
C SER A 85 22.18 -3.64 -21.66
N PRO A 86 22.49 -3.90 -22.94
CA PRO A 86 21.50 -4.38 -23.91
C PRO A 86 20.72 -5.63 -23.45
N GLU A 87 21.36 -6.51 -22.68
CA GLU A 87 20.72 -7.73 -22.16
C GLU A 87 20.14 -7.55 -20.75
N LYS A 88 20.74 -6.67 -19.93
CA LYS A 88 20.38 -6.52 -18.52
C LYS A 88 19.47 -5.32 -18.29
N VAL A 89 18.21 -5.60 -17.97
CA VAL A 89 17.20 -4.62 -17.59
C VAL A 89 16.74 -4.86 -16.15
N ARG A 90 16.78 -3.83 -15.33
CA ARG A 90 16.28 -3.84 -13.95
C ARG A 90 14.92 -3.15 -13.89
N VAL A 91 13.90 -3.84 -13.39
CA VAL A 91 12.58 -3.23 -13.14
C VAL A 91 12.65 -2.42 -11.87
N ILE A 92 12.13 -1.20 -11.90
CA ILE A 92 12.10 -0.30 -10.74
C ILE A 92 10.67 -0.24 -10.21
N ASP A 93 9.72 0.21 -11.03
CA ASP A 93 8.34 0.48 -10.61
C ASP A 93 7.33 0.22 -11.73
N TYR A 94 6.06 0.09 -11.33
CA TYR A 94 4.91 0.02 -12.23
C TYR A 94 3.96 1.18 -11.98
N PHE A 95 3.29 1.61 -13.04
CA PHE A 95 2.29 2.67 -13.02
C PHE A 95 1.05 2.21 -13.77
N TYR A 96 -0.11 2.47 -13.18
CA TYR A 96 -1.41 2.17 -13.76
C TYR A 96 -2.06 3.46 -14.23
N VAL A 97 -2.43 3.53 -15.51
CA VAL A 97 -3.26 4.60 -16.04
C VAL A 97 -4.67 4.04 -16.19
N MET A 98 -5.54 4.32 -15.22
CA MET A 98 -6.93 3.85 -15.19
C MET A 98 -7.86 5.02 -15.50
N ASN A 99 -8.57 4.95 -16.61
CA ASN A 99 -9.54 5.96 -17.04
C ASN A 99 -8.94 7.39 -17.01
N GLY A 100 -7.69 7.52 -17.46
CA GLY A 100 -6.93 8.77 -17.45
C GLY A 100 -6.36 9.19 -16.10
N THR A 101 -6.52 8.41 -15.03
CA THR A 101 -5.86 8.68 -13.75
C THR A 101 -4.64 7.79 -13.59
N VAL A 102 -3.49 8.40 -13.33
CA VAL A 102 -2.20 7.72 -13.14
C VAL A 102 -1.99 7.43 -11.66
N TYR A 103 -1.74 6.17 -11.35
CA TYR A 103 -1.42 5.66 -10.02
C TYR A 103 -0.06 4.96 -10.04
N GLN A 104 0.75 5.19 -9.01
CA GLN A 104 1.95 4.40 -8.77
C GLN A 104 1.56 3.09 -8.06
N ALA A 105 2.11 1.97 -8.55
CA ALA A 105 1.97 0.68 -7.88
C ALA A 105 2.77 0.69 -6.57
N PRO A 106 2.20 0.22 -5.44
CA PRO A 106 2.95 0.13 -4.20
C PRO A 106 4.03 -0.94 -4.30
N THR A 107 5.16 -0.71 -3.65
CA THR A 107 6.23 -1.72 -3.58
C THR A 107 5.81 -2.87 -2.69
N GLU A 108 6.25 -4.10 -2.97
CA GLU A 108 5.98 -5.29 -2.14
C GLU A 108 6.28 -5.05 -0.64
N LYS A 109 7.39 -4.37 -0.36
CA LYS A 109 7.80 -4.00 1.01
C LYS A 109 6.79 -3.08 1.70
N GLU A 110 6.24 -2.11 0.98
CA GLU A 110 5.26 -1.15 1.52
C GLU A 110 3.93 -1.82 1.82
N VAL A 111 3.49 -2.70 0.90
CA VAL A 111 2.30 -3.53 1.10
C VAL A 111 2.49 -4.40 2.34
N PHE A 112 3.61 -5.12 2.43
CA PHE A 112 3.90 -6.00 3.56
C PHE A 112 3.96 -5.23 4.90
N SER A 113 4.73 -4.14 4.95
CA SER A 113 4.91 -3.33 6.16
C SER A 113 3.58 -2.77 6.67
N THR A 114 2.72 -2.30 5.76
CA THR A 114 1.40 -1.76 6.11
C THR A 114 0.48 -2.84 6.66
N ARG A 115 0.44 -4.01 6.00
CA ARG A 115 -0.37 -5.15 6.47
C ARG A 115 0.11 -5.64 7.83
N TYR A 116 1.43 -5.77 8.00
CA TYR A 116 2.05 -6.17 9.27
C TYR A 116 1.71 -5.22 10.41
N THR A 117 1.90 -3.91 10.19
CA THR A 117 1.57 -2.88 11.18
C THR A 117 0.08 -2.89 11.54
N ASN A 118 -0.81 -3.06 10.55
CA ASN A 118 -2.24 -3.13 10.80
C ASN A 118 -2.61 -4.35 11.65
N ILE A 119 -2.01 -5.52 11.39
CA ILE A 119 -2.23 -6.73 12.20
C ILE A 119 -1.80 -6.49 13.64
N LEU A 120 -0.59 -5.96 13.85
CA LEU A 120 -0.10 -5.65 15.20
C LEU A 120 -1.00 -4.65 15.91
N PHE A 121 -1.39 -3.57 15.23
CA PHE A 121 -2.29 -2.57 15.78
C PHE A 121 -3.64 -3.18 16.21
N SER A 122 -4.25 -4.02 15.36
CA SER A 122 -5.48 -4.72 15.69
C SER A 122 -5.31 -5.68 16.88
N MET A 123 -4.17 -6.38 16.98
CA MET A 123 -3.85 -7.25 18.12
C MET A 123 -3.70 -6.44 19.42
N PHE A 124 -2.91 -5.36 19.41
CA PHE A 124 -2.73 -4.49 20.57
C PHE A 124 -4.05 -3.87 21.02
N SER A 125 -4.85 -3.35 20.09
CA SER A 125 -6.15 -2.79 20.40
C SER A 125 -7.11 -3.84 20.99
N SER A 126 -7.06 -5.08 20.50
CA SER A 126 -7.89 -6.17 21.05
C SER A 126 -7.48 -6.57 22.47
N LEU A 127 -6.17 -6.61 22.75
CA LEU A 127 -5.63 -6.91 24.08
C LEU A 127 -5.94 -5.80 25.09
N GLU A 128 -5.87 -4.54 24.68
CA GLU A 128 -6.20 -3.41 25.55
C GLU A 128 -7.70 -3.38 25.92
N ASN A 129 -8.55 -3.77 24.97
CA ASN A 129 -10.00 -3.85 25.17
C ASN A 129 -10.46 -5.17 25.81
N MET A 130 -9.55 -6.06 26.23
CA MET A 130 -9.95 -7.31 26.86
C MET A 130 -10.55 -7.06 28.26
N PRO A 131 -11.75 -7.58 28.55
CA PRO A 131 -12.53 -7.24 29.75
C PRO A 131 -11.88 -7.67 31.07
N PHE A 132 -10.91 -8.61 31.05
CA PHE A 132 -10.20 -9.02 32.26
C PHE A 132 -9.03 -8.10 32.63
N LEU A 133 -8.51 -7.30 31.69
CA LEU A 133 -7.48 -6.28 31.94
C LEU A 133 -8.08 -4.91 32.25
N VAL A 134 -9.32 -4.67 31.84
CA VAL A 134 -10.16 -3.56 32.33
C VAL A 134 -10.44 -3.82 33.81
N ARG A 135 -9.52 -3.34 34.65
CA ARG A 135 -9.58 -3.33 36.12
C ARG A 135 -11.03 -3.33 36.59
N ALA A 136 -11.41 -4.34 37.39
CA ALA A 136 -12.67 -4.34 38.11
C ALA A 136 -12.93 -2.93 38.65
N PRO A 137 -14.09 -2.30 38.35
CA PRO A 137 -14.36 -0.95 38.80
C PRO A 137 -14.08 -0.95 40.29
N SER A 138 -13.11 -0.12 40.69
CA SER A 138 -12.64 -0.03 42.06
C SER A 138 -13.86 -0.03 42.96
N ALA A 139 -14.01 -1.07 43.77
CA ALA A 139 -15.12 -1.23 44.70
C ALA A 139 -15.27 0.11 45.43
N GLN A 140 -16.33 0.85 45.10
CA GLN A 140 -16.68 2.02 45.86
C GLN A 140 -17.07 1.50 47.23
N THR A 141 -16.19 1.69 48.21
CA THR A 141 -16.47 1.39 49.60
C THR A 141 -17.57 2.34 50.08
N GLU A 142 -18.83 2.00 49.82
CA GLU A 142 -19.95 2.56 50.55
C GLU A 142 -19.78 2.16 52.02
N LYS A 143 -19.38 3.13 52.85
CA LYS A 143 -19.48 3.00 54.32
C LYS A 143 -20.95 2.93 54.71
N ARG A 144 -21.55 1.74 54.65
CA ARG A 144 -22.82 1.47 55.33
C ARG A 144 -22.53 1.11 56.80
N LYS A 145 -22.97 1.99 57.70
CA LYS A 145 -23.03 1.75 59.13
C LYS A 145 -24.06 0.64 59.40
N GLY A 146 -23.70 -0.35 60.23
CA GLY A 146 -24.67 -1.20 60.95
C GLY A 146 -24.63 -2.71 60.66
N VAL A 147 -23.88 -3.44 61.48
CA VAL A 147 -24.14 -4.77 62.08
C VAL A 147 -24.92 -5.83 61.27
N SER A 148 -24.27 -6.94 60.90
CA SER A 148 -24.40 -8.24 61.60
C SER A 148 -23.53 -9.32 60.96
N ILE A 149 -22.93 -10.14 61.82
CA ILE A 149 -22.07 -11.29 61.53
C ILE A 149 -22.90 -12.37 60.81
N GLY A 150 -22.48 -12.81 59.62
CA GLY A 150 -23.05 -14.00 59.00
C GLY A 150 -22.65 -14.20 57.53
N ARG A 151 -21.70 -15.13 57.30
CA ARG A 151 -21.44 -15.86 56.04
C ARG A 151 -21.13 -15.03 54.79
N MET A 152 -19.88 -14.60 54.64
CA MET A 152 -19.27 -14.28 53.33
C MET A 152 -17.79 -14.73 53.28
N SER A 153 -17.49 -15.93 53.78
CA SER A 153 -16.19 -16.60 53.58
C SER A 153 -16.22 -17.66 52.47
N GLY A 154 -17.36 -17.82 51.77
CA GLY A 154 -17.61 -18.99 50.92
C GLY A 154 -17.19 -18.89 49.46
N LEU A 155 -16.84 -17.71 48.93
CA LEU A 155 -16.63 -17.55 47.48
C LEU A 155 -15.15 -17.53 47.06
N PHE A 156 -14.25 -17.13 47.94
CA PHE A 156 -12.80 -17.18 47.66
C PHE A 156 -12.17 -18.55 47.95
N ASN A 157 -12.78 -19.36 48.82
CA ASN A 157 -12.29 -20.72 49.10
C ASN A 157 -12.67 -21.74 48.03
N ALA A 158 -13.79 -21.55 47.30
CA ALA A 158 -14.23 -22.52 46.29
C ALA A 158 -13.26 -22.58 45.09
N TYR A 159 -12.79 -21.42 44.62
CA TYR A 159 -11.88 -21.36 43.47
C TYR A 159 -10.46 -21.83 43.82
N ALA A 160 -10.01 -21.61 45.07
CA ALA A 160 -8.72 -22.09 45.54
C ALA A 160 -8.73 -23.60 45.84
N ALA A 161 -9.86 -24.16 46.30
CA ALA A 161 -10.02 -25.59 46.53
C ALA A 161 -10.03 -26.38 45.23
N ASP A 162 -10.81 -25.96 44.23
CA ASP A 162 -10.86 -26.61 42.90
C ASP A 162 -9.51 -26.57 42.18
N TYR A 163 -8.70 -25.53 42.42
CA TYR A 163 -7.37 -25.39 41.83
C TYR A 163 -6.31 -26.26 42.51
N MET A 164 -6.50 -26.59 43.78
CA MET A 164 -5.63 -27.49 44.56
C MET A 164 -6.00 -28.96 44.32
N GLU A 165 -7.27 -29.26 44.04
CA GLU A 165 -7.76 -30.63 43.80
C GLU A 165 -7.40 -31.15 42.39
N ASN A 166 -7.36 -30.25 41.40
CA ASN A 166 -7.00 -30.59 40.02
C ASN A 166 -5.50 -30.50 39.70
N LYS A 167 -4.65 -30.33 40.72
CA LYS A 167 -3.20 -30.19 40.53
C LYS A 167 -2.40 -31.08 41.47
N GLN A 168 -2.36 -32.37 41.16
CA GLN A 168 -1.16 -33.22 41.30
C GLN A 168 -1.37 -34.58 40.59
N PRO A 169 -0.27 -35.26 40.22
CA PRO A 169 0.22 -35.52 38.86
C PRO A 169 -0.55 -36.57 38.04
#